data_AF-A0A094KLM8-F1
#
_entry.id   AF-A0A094KLM8-F1
#
_cell.length_a   1.000
_cell.length_b   1.000
_cell.length_c   1.000
_cell.angle_alpha   90.00
_cell.angle_beta   90.00
_cell.angle_gamma   90.00
#
_symmetry.space_group_name_H-M   'P 1'
#
loop_
_entity.id
_entity.type
_entity.pdbx_description
1 polymer ?
#
loop_
_entity_poly.entity_id
_entity_poly.type
_entity_poly.pdbx_seq_one_letter_code
_entity_poly.pdbx_strand_id
1 'polypeptide(L)' 'MADKQSRKIAIVGGSGSVGSPTVKALLSHGIHTITAISRSESTATFPSSVIVKRGSYNDEEFLTKALKG' A
#
# COMPACT_ATOMS: atom_id res chain seq x y z
N MET A 1 23.38 -16.27 0.02
CA MET A 1 22.19 -15.54 -0.50
C MET A 1 21.73 -14.67 0.64
N ALA A 2 21.53 -13.36 0.43
CA ALA A 2 21.11 -12.48 1.52
C ALA A 2 19.73 -12.91 2.03
N ASP A 3 19.57 -13.01 3.35
CA ASP A 3 18.29 -13.33 3.98
C ASP A 3 17.25 -12.27 3.60
N LYS A 4 16.08 -12.72 3.13
CA LYS A 4 15.01 -11.80 2.74
C LYS A 4 14.40 -11.17 4.00
N GLN A 5 14.54 -9.85 4.13
CA GLN A 5 13.98 -9.11 5.26
C GLN A 5 12.55 -8.64 4.99
N SER A 6 11.63 -8.95 5.90
CA SER A 6 10.27 -8.39 5.89
C SER A 6 10.29 -6.88 6.17
N ARG A 7 9.39 -6.15 5.50
CA ARG A 7 9.26 -4.69 5.64
C ARG A 7 7.79 -4.29 5.54
N LYS A 8 7.45 -3.17 6.19
CA LYS A 8 6.17 -2.49 6.00
C LYS A 8 6.33 -1.52 4.83
N ILE A 9 5.52 -1.67 3.80
CA ILE A 9 5.61 -0.86 2.57
C ILE A 9 4.28 -0.12 2.40
N ALA A 10 4.31 1.21 2.49
CA ALA A 10 3.16 2.04 2.16
C ALA A 10 3.25 2.47 0.68
N ILE A 11 2.18 2.28 -0.08
CA ILE A 11 2.12 2.56 -1.52
C ILE A 11 0.95 3.51 -1.78
N VAL A 12 1.27 4.68 -2.33
CA VAL A 12 0.29 5.63 -2.87
C VAL A 12 0.06 5.30 -4.34
N GLY A 13 -1.18 5.37 -4.82
CA GLY A 13 -1.48 5.07 -6.23
C GLY A 13 -1.32 3.59 -6.60
N GLY A 14 -1.47 2.68 -5.63
CA GLY A 14 -1.33 1.24 -5.84
C GLY A 14 -2.28 0.61 -6.86
N SER A 15 -3.33 1.34 -7.29
CA SER A 15 -4.28 0.92 -8.31
C SER A 15 -3.97 1.46 -9.71
N GLY A 16 -2.91 2.27 -9.86
CA GLY A 16 -2.49 2.77 -11.17
C GLY A 16 -1.83 1.70 -12.03
N SER A 17 -1.51 2.06 -13.27
CA SER A 17 -0.87 1.16 -14.25
C SER A 17 0.50 0.62 -13.77
N VAL A 18 1.22 1.41 -12.97
CA VAL A 18 2.50 1.00 -12.36
C VAL A 18 2.31 0.42 -10.96
N GLY A 19 1.36 0.95 -10.18
CA GLY A 19 1.10 0.49 -8.82
C GLY A 19 0.59 -0.95 -8.77
N SER A 20 -0.34 -1.31 -9.66
CA SER A 20 -0.97 -2.64 -9.67
C SER A 20 0.03 -3.79 -9.86
N PRO A 21 0.92 -3.78 -10.88
CA PRO A 21 1.92 -4.82 -11.02
C PRO A 21 2.95 -4.82 -9.87
N THR A 22 3.27 -3.64 -9.31
CA THR A 22 4.20 -3.52 -8.17
C THR A 22 3.64 -4.19 -6.91
N VAL A 23 2.39 -3.90 -6.56
CA VAL A 23 1.70 -4.52 -5.41
C VAL A 23 1.64 -6.04 -5.60
N LYS A 24 1.30 -6.51 -6.81
CA LYS A 24 1.24 -7.95 -7.12
C LYS A 24 2.60 -8.64 -6.92
N ALA A 25 3.69 -8.02 -7.40
CA ALA A 25 5.04 -8.56 -7.24
C ALA A 25 5.48 -8.61 -5.76
N LEU A 26 5.22 -7.54 -5.00
CA LEU A 26 5.54 -7.47 -3.58
C LEU A 26 4.74 -8.50 -2.76
N LEU A 27 3.46 -8.70 -3.08
CA LEU A 27 2.64 -9.76 -2.46
C LEU A 27 3.13 -11.16 -2.80
N SER A 28 3.66 -11.38 -4.01
CA SER A 28 4.21 -12.68 -4.42
C SER A 28 5.39 -13.11 -3.56
N HIS A 29 6.09 -12.18 -2.90
CA HIS A 29 7.14 -12.52 -1.96
C HIS A 29 6.61 -12.99 -0.60
N GLY A 30 5.37 -12.67 -0.23
CA GLY A 30 4.68 -13.19 0.96
C GLY A 30 5.26 -12.75 2.33
N ILE A 31 6.33 -11.95 2.34
CA ILE A 31 7.03 -11.52 3.56
C ILE A 31 6.74 -10.07 3.96
N HIS A 32 6.12 -9.27 3.08
CA HIS A 32 5.94 -7.83 3.29
C HIS A 32 4.52 -7.50 3.74
N THR A 33 4.39 -6.52 4.62
CA THR A 33 3.10 -5.92 4.96
C THR A 33 2.87 -4.72 4.05
N ILE A 34 1.90 -4.80 3.15
CA ILE A 34 1.63 -3.74 2.18
C ILE A 34 0.43 -2.92 2.64
N THR A 35 0.60 -1.61 2.71
CA THR A 35 -0.48 -0.66 2.93
C THR A 35 -0.70 0.17 1.66
N ALA A 36 -1.88 0.06 1.05
CA ALA A 36 -2.28 0.92 -0.05
C ALA A 36 -2.98 2.17 0.48
N ILE A 37 -2.47 3.36 0.16
CA ILE A 37 -3.10 4.63 0.48
C ILE A 37 -3.83 5.13 -0.76
N SER A 38 -5.15 5.18 -0.67
CA SER A 38 -6.03 5.56 -1.77
C SER A 38 -6.90 6.74 -1.37
N ARG A 39 -7.32 7.53 -2.36
CA ARG A 39 -8.29 8.61 -2.15
C ARG A 39 -9.64 8.06 -1.71
N SER A 40 -10.38 8.84 -0.92
CA SER A 40 -11.71 8.49 -0.39
C SER A 40 -12.70 8.12 -1.50
N GLU A 41 -12.66 8.87 -2.60
CA GLU A 41 -13.52 8.71 -3.78
C GLU A 41 -13.08 7.59 -4.73
N SER A 42 -11.97 6.92 -4.46
CA SER A 42 -11.43 5.88 -5.34
C SER A 42 -12.19 4.56 -5.19
N THR A 43 -12.68 4.03 -6.31
CA THR A 43 -13.30 2.70 -6.43
C THR A 43 -12.28 1.56 -6.56
N ALA A 44 -10.98 1.85 -6.38
CA ALA A 44 -9.93 0.87 -6.46
C ALA A 44 -10.15 -0.30 -5.49
N THR A 45 -10.06 -1.51 -6.04
CA THR A 45 -10.10 -2.77 -5.31
C THR A 45 -8.69 -3.32 -5.14
N PHE A 46 -8.41 -3.87 -3.96
CA PHE A 46 -7.14 -4.49 -3.63
C PHE A 46 -7.38 -5.89 -3.07
N PRO A 47 -6.43 -6.82 -3.20
CA PRO A 47 -6.49 -8.12 -2.55
C PRO A 47 -6.63 -7.98 -1.03
N SER A 48 -7.27 -8.96 -0.37
CA SER A 48 -7.49 -8.98 1.09
C SER A 48 -6.22 -8.96 1.93
N SER A 49 -5.08 -9.32 1.34
CA SER A 49 -3.75 -9.26 1.96
C SER A 49 -3.15 -7.85 2.01
N VAL A 50 -3.77 -6.87 1.36
CA VAL A 50 -3.33 -5.47 1.37
C VAL A 50 -4.17 -4.66 2.34
N ILE A 51 -3.52 -3.92 3.23
CA ILE A 51 -4.19 -2.98 4.12
C ILE A 51 -4.54 -1.74 3.31
N VAL A 52 -5.82 -1.41 3.16
CA VAL A 52 -6.24 -0.23 2.40
C VAL A 52 -6.61 0.89 3.37
N LYS A 53 -5.87 2.00 3.32
CA LYS A 53 -6.24 3.24 4.01
C LYS A 53 -6.82 4.21 2.98
N ARG A 54 -8.09 4.56 3.15
CA ARG A 54 -8.78 5.55 2.32
C ARG A 54 -8.86 6.89 3.04
N GLY A 55 -8.46 7.95 2.36
CA GLY A 55 -8.50 9.31 2.91
C GLY A 55 -8.04 10.36 1.91
N SER A 56 -8.05 11.62 2.34
CA SER A 56 -7.59 12.74 1.52
C SER A 56 -6.07 12.91 1.63
N TYR A 57 -5.39 13.18 0.53
CA TYR A 57 -3.97 13.53 0.56
C TYR A 57 -3.71 14.94 1.10
N ASN A 58 -4.76 15.77 1.23
CA ASN A 58 -4.64 17.10 1.82
C ASN A 58 -4.82 17.08 3.35
N ASP A 59 -5.13 15.91 3.94
CA ASP A 59 -5.26 15.73 5.38
C ASP A 59 -3.93 15.22 5.96
N GLU A 60 -3.22 16.12 6.63
CA GLU A 60 -1.92 15.84 7.24
C GLU A 60 -2.02 14.80 8.36
N GLU A 61 -3.10 14.83 9.17
CA GLU A 61 -3.31 13.83 10.22
C GLU A 61 -3.52 12.45 9.63
N PHE A 62 -4.31 12.36 8.54
CA PHE A 62 -4.51 11.11 7.82
C PHE A 62 -3.20 10.58 7.27
N LEU A 63 -2.41 11.40 6.57
CA LEU A 63 -1.12 10.98 6.00
C LEU A 63 -0.15 10.54 7.10
N THR A 64 -0.10 11.29 8.20
CA THR A 64 0.73 10.96 9.37
C THR A 64 0.34 9.60 9.93
N LYS A 65 -0.96 9.35 10.17
CA LYS A 65 -1.47 8.05 10.64
C LYS A 65 -1.30 6.95 9.59
N ALA A 66 -1.32 7.29 8.31
CA ALA A 66 -1.20 6.33 7.22
C ALA A 66 0.24 5.81 7.08
N LEU A 67 1.23 6.71 7.21
CA LEU A 67 2.66 6.46 7.02
C LEU A 67 3.41 6.11 8.31
N LYS A 68 2.80 6.32 9.48
CA LYS A 68 3.36 5.91 10.77
C LYS A 68 3.44 4.38 10.85
N GLY A 69 4.65 3.84 10.93
CA GLY A 69 4.90 2.39 10.88
C GLY A 69 6.30 1.98 11.32
#